data_AF-A0A495S485-F1
#
_entry.id   AF-A0A495S485-F1
#
_cell.length_a   1.000
_cell.length_b   1.000
_cell.length_c   1.000
_cell.angle_alpha   90.00
_cell.angle_beta   90.00
_cell.angle_gamma   90.00
#
_symmetry.space_group_name_H-M   'P 1'
#
loop_
_entity.id
_entity.type
_entity.pdbx_description
1 polymer ?
#
loop_
_entity_poly.entity_id
_entity_poly.type
_entity_poly.pdbx_seq_one_letter_code
_entity_poly.pdbx_strand_id
1 'polypeptide(L)'
;MNKKDVLLGFLIGFATTLLGSYLFITFFTEFKFIAGIQIMKSQGNLGKIITLGSILTLIAFGILLKMNKEIMARGVVLAVIALAILTLFI
;
A
#
# COMPACT_ATOMS: atom_id res chain seq x y z
N MET A 1 6.67 24.71 2.74
CA MET A 1 6.71 23.24 2.52
C MET A 1 6.53 22.53 3.85
N ASN A 2 5.33 22.03 4.15
CA ASN A 2 5.11 21.24 5.36
C ASN A 2 5.67 19.82 5.16
N LYS A 3 6.92 19.59 5.58
CA LYS A 3 7.54 18.26 5.59
C LYS A 3 6.66 17.22 6.33
N LYS A 4 5.86 17.68 7.29
CA LYS A 4 4.89 16.89 8.05
C LYS A 4 3.81 16.27 7.16
N ASP A 5 3.30 17.01 6.17
CA ASP A 5 2.20 16.53 5.31
C ASP A 5 2.66 15.45 4.34
N VAL A 6 3.90 15.55 3.85
CA VAL A 6 4.51 14.49 3.03
C VAL A 6 4.69 13.22 3.84
N LEU A 7 5.18 13.33 5.08
CA LEU A 7 5.37 12.18 5.97
C LEU A 7 4.03 11.51 6.33
N LEU A 8 2.99 12.32 6.55
CA LEU A 8 1.64 11.85 6.82
C LEU A 8 1.03 11.16 5.59
N GLY A 9 1.24 11.71 4.41
CA GLY A 9 0.89 11.07 3.14
C GLY A 9 1.61 9.74 2.93
N PHE A 10 2.89 9.67 3.27
CA PHE A 10 3.67 8.44 3.18
C PHE A 10 3.13 7.35 4.10
N LEU A 11 2.82 7.69 5.36
CA LEU A 11 2.16 6.80 6.31
C LEU A 11 0.78 6.33 5.82
N ILE A 12 -0.02 7.23 5.26
CA ILE A 12 -1.30 6.88 4.64
C ILE A 12 -1.08 5.87 3.52
N GLY A 13 -0.12 6.09 2.62
CA GLY A 13 0.15 5.16 1.51
C GLY A 13 0.52 3.76 1.98
N PHE A 14 1.34 3.65 3.03
CA PHE A 14 1.67 2.36 3.64
C PHE A 14 0.45 1.70 4.30
N ALA A 15 -0.30 2.45 5.11
CA ALA A 15 -1.48 1.95 5.80
C ALA A 15 -2.55 1.47 4.80
N THR A 16 -2.76 2.23 3.73
CA THR A 16 -3.75 1.88 2.71
C THR A 16 -3.32 0.66 1.90
N THR A 17 -2.03 0.52 1.61
CA THR A 17 -1.49 -0.68 0.94
C THR A 17 -1.67 -1.91 1.83
N LEU A 18 -1.33 -1.81 3.11
CA LEU A 18 -1.51 -2.89 4.08
C LEU A 18 -2.98 -3.29 4.21
N LEU A 19 -3.89 -2.32 4.30
CA LEU A 19 -5.33 -2.57 4.31
C LEU A 19 -5.80 -3.22 3.00
N GLY A 20 -5.31 -2.77 1.85
CA GLY A 20 -5.61 -3.35 0.56
C GLY A 20 -5.15 -4.80 0.45
N SER A 21 -3.93 -5.09 0.88
CA SER A 21 -3.39 -6.45 0.94
C SER A 21 -4.14 -7.33 1.94
N TYR A 22 -4.55 -6.77 3.08
CA TYR A 22 -5.37 -7.46 4.08
C TYR A 22 -6.75 -7.83 3.53
N LEU A 23 -7.43 -6.87 2.89
CA LEU A 23 -8.70 -7.11 2.23
C LEU A 23 -8.55 -8.15 1.12
N PHE A 24 -7.49 -8.05 0.30
CA PHE A 24 -7.25 -9.01 -0.77
C PHE A 24 -7.08 -10.43 -0.22
N ILE A 25 -6.22 -10.64 0.78
CA ILE A 25 -6.03 -11.96 1.38
C ILE A 25 -7.33 -12.46 2.03
N THR A 26 -8.04 -11.63 2.79
CA THR A 26 -9.24 -12.07 3.52
C THR A 26 -10.43 -12.37 2.62
N PHE A 27 -10.61 -11.63 1.52
CA PHE A 27 -11.74 -11.83 0.61
C PHE A 27 -11.45 -12.86 -0.49
N PHE A 28 -10.20 -12.95 -0.97
CA PHE A 28 -9.83 -13.84 -2.08
C PHE A 28 -9.13 -15.12 -1.65
N THR A 29 -8.80 -15.28 -0.36
CA THR A 29 -8.23 -16.52 0.16
C THR A 29 -8.92 -16.95 1.46
N GLU A 30 -8.98 -18.25 1.70
CA GLU A 30 -9.52 -18.83 2.95
C GLU A 30 -8.52 -18.75 4.12
N PHE A 31 -7.33 -18.17 3.89
CA PHE A 31 -6.27 -18.12 4.88
C PHE A 31 -6.42 -16.91 5.81
N LYS A 32 -6.12 -17.10 7.10
CA LYS A 32 -5.92 -15.97 8.03
C LYS A 32 -4.78 -15.09 7.52
N PHE A 33 -4.89 -13.76 7.63
CA PHE A 33 -3.95 -12.80 7.07
C PHE A 33 -2.45 -13.13 7.29
N ILE A 34 -2.06 -13.47 8.53
CA ILE A 34 -0.68 -13.88 8.85
C ILE A 34 -0.24 -15.12 8.07
N ALA A 35 -1.11 -16.13 7.99
CA ALA A 35 -0.82 -17.37 7.27
C ALA A 35 -0.80 -17.14 5.75
N GLY A 36 -1.72 -16.31 5.24
CA GLY A 36 -1.75 -15.90 3.83
C GLY A 36 -0.46 -15.18 3.41
N ILE A 37 0.03 -14.23 4.22
CA ILE A 37 1.32 -13.56 3.98
C ILE A 37 2.47 -14.58 3.96
N GLN A 38 2.51 -15.52 4.91
CA GLN A 38 3.58 -16.51 5.02
C GLN A 38 3.60 -17.49 3.83
N ILE A 39 2.43 -17.98 3.42
CA ILE A 39 2.26 -18.88 2.27
C ILE A 39 2.61 -18.15 0.97
N MET A 40 2.20 -16.89 0.83
CA MET A 40 2.46 -16.10 -0.38
C MET A 40 3.93 -15.68 -0.47
N LYS A 41 4.58 -15.47 0.68
CA LYS A 41 6.04 -15.32 0.75
C LYS A 41 6.76 -16.60 0.33
N SER A 42 6.32 -17.78 0.79
CA SER A 42 6.95 -19.05 0.37
C SER A 42 6.73 -19.39 -1.11
N GLN A 43 5.66 -18.88 -1.72
CA GLN A 43 5.39 -19.03 -3.15
C GLN A 43 6.03 -17.94 -4.03
N GLY A 44 6.78 -16.98 -3.46
CA GLY A 44 7.33 -15.84 -4.20
C GLY A 44 6.27 -14.88 -4.75
N ASN A 45 5.04 -14.95 -4.24
CA ASN A 45 3.90 -14.13 -4.67
C ASN A 45 3.68 -12.89 -3.79
N LEU A 46 4.56 -12.63 -2.81
CA LEU A 46 4.39 -11.52 -1.87
C LEU A 46 4.35 -10.16 -2.58
N GLY A 47 5.22 -9.95 -3.57
CA GLY A 47 5.21 -8.74 -4.39
C GLY A 47 3.89 -8.51 -5.12
N LYS A 48 3.25 -9.58 -5.62
CA LYS A 48 1.96 -9.48 -6.32
C LYS A 48 0.85 -9.00 -5.39
N ILE A 49 0.84 -9.45 -4.13
CA ILE A 49 -0.14 -9.01 -3.13
C ILE A 49 0.07 -7.56 -2.73
N ILE A 50 1.32 -7.11 -2.62
CA ILE A 50 1.63 -5.71 -2.32
C ILE A 50 1.19 -4.82 -3.49
N THR A 51 1.41 -5.24 -4.74
CA THR A 51 0.93 -4.52 -5.92
C THR A 51 -0.60 -4.46 -5.96
N LEU A 52 -1.29 -5.55 -5.66
CA LEU A 52 -2.75 -5.56 -5.58
C LEU A 52 -3.27 -4.70 -4.43
N GLY A 53 -2.61 -4.71 -3.27
CA GLY A 53 -2.95 -3.85 -2.14
C GLY A 53 -2.77 -2.37 -2.46
N SER A 54 -1.81 -2.02 -3.32
CA SER A 54 -1.54 -0.65 -3.77
C SER A 54 -2.68 -0.05 -4.61
N ILE A 55 -3.61 -0.85 -5.11
CA ILE A 55 -4.83 -0.35 -5.76
C ILE A 55 -5.64 0.51 -4.79
N LEU A 56 -5.76 0.08 -3.52
CA LEU A 56 -6.47 0.87 -2.51
C LEU A 56 -5.72 2.18 -2.20
N THR A 57 -4.40 2.16 -2.30
CA THR A 57 -3.55 3.35 -2.17
C THR A 57 -3.80 4.37 -3.29
N LEU A 58 -4.08 3.92 -4.52
CA LEU A 58 -4.50 4.82 -5.61
C LEU A 58 -5.85 5.49 -5.32
N ILE A 59 -6.78 4.77 -4.67
CA ILE A 59 -8.05 5.35 -4.23
C ILE A 59 -7.80 6.43 -3.17
N ALA A 60 -6.95 6.16 -2.16
CA ALA A 60 -6.58 7.16 -1.16
C ALA A 60 -5.88 8.38 -1.78
N PHE A 61 -5.02 8.17 -2.78
CA PHE A 61 -4.40 9.25 -3.55
C PHE A 61 -5.46 10.12 -4.26
N GLY A 62 -6.43 9.51 -4.96
CA GLY A 62 -7.52 10.23 -5.61
C GLY A 62 -8.40 11.03 -4.64
N ILE A 63 -8.69 10.47 -3.46
CA ILE A 63 -9.44 11.16 -2.39
C ILE A 63 -8.66 12.38 -1.90
N LEU A 64 -7.35 12.24 -1.64
CA LEU A 64 -6.50 13.34 -1.19
C LEU A 64 -6.41 14.47 -2.22
N LEU A 65 -6.34 14.15 -3.51
CA LEU A 65 -6.41 15.15 -4.58
C LEU A 65 -7.75 15.88 -4.57
N LYS A 66 -8.87 15.16 -4.44
CA LYS A 66 -10.21 15.78 -4.37
C LYS A 66 -10.38 16.68 -3.14
N MET A 67 -9.65 16.42 -2.06
CA MET A 67 -9.62 17.24 -0.85
C MET A 67 -8.61 18.41 -0.91
N ASN A 68 -8.02 18.71 -2.07
CA ASN A 68 -6.97 19.71 -2.24
C ASN A 68 -5.73 19.48 -1.35
N LYS A 69 -5.47 18.23 -0.92
CA LYS A 69 -4.30 17.86 -0.09
C LYS A 69 -3.14 17.37 -0.95
N GLU A 70 -2.70 18.18 -1.90
CA GLU A 70 -1.68 17.80 -2.89
C GLU A 70 -0.34 17.38 -2.26
N ILE A 71 0.11 18.07 -1.20
CA ILE A 71 1.38 17.75 -0.53
C ILE A 71 1.34 16.35 0.10
N MET A 72 0.18 15.99 0.66
CA MET A 72 -0.05 14.68 1.26
C MET A 72 -0.20 13.61 0.17
N ALA A 73 -0.86 13.92 -0.94
CA ALA A 73 -0.95 13.04 -2.11
C ALA A 73 0.45 12.72 -2.67
N ARG A 74 1.38 13.69 -2.71
CA ARG A 74 2.78 13.43 -3.07
C ARG A 74 3.47 12.45 -2.11
N GLY A 75 3.17 12.54 -0.82
CA GLY A 75 3.63 11.58 0.18
C GLY A 75 3.13 10.16 -0.09
N VAL A 76 1.86 10.01 -0.49
CA VAL A 76 1.29 8.71 -0.87
C VAL A 76 2.01 8.11 -2.08
N VAL A 77 2.32 8.91 -3.09
CA VAL A 77 3.09 8.45 -4.27
C VAL A 77 4.49 8.00 -3.87
N LEU A 78 5.16 8.73 -2.97
CA LEU A 78 6.46 8.32 -2.43
C LEU A 78 6.38 6.95 -1.72
N ALA A 79 5.30 6.67 -1.00
CA ALA A 79 5.10 5.35 -0.38
C ALA A 79 4.96 4.24 -1.42
N VAL A 80 4.22 4.47 -2.50
CA VAL A 80 4.07 3.51 -3.61
C VAL A 80 5.43 3.23 -4.26
N ILE A 81 6.24 4.27 -4.51
CA ILE A 81 7.59 4.09 -5.07
C ILE A 81 8.48 3.28 -4.12
N ALA A 82 8.47 3.60 -2.83
CA ALA A 82 9.24 2.87 -1.83
C ALA A 82 8.82 1.39 -1.73
N LEU A 83 7.52 1.12 -1.76
CA LEU A 83 6.96 -0.24 -1.78
C LEU A 83 7.36 -0.98 -3.06
N ALA A 84 7.29 -0.34 -4.22
CA ALA A 84 7.71 -0.94 -5.48
C ALA A 84 9.20 -1.33 -5.46
N ILE A 85 10.07 -0.45 -4.95
CA ILE A 85 11.48 -0.78 -4.76
C ILE A 85 11.65 -1.96 -3.79
N LEU A 86 10.93 -1.96 -2.66
CA LEU A 86 10.96 -3.06 -1.69
C LEU A 86 10.56 -4.40 -2.34
N THR A 87 9.54 -4.40 -3.21
CA THR A 87 9.08 -5.61 -3.91
C THR A 87 10.09 -6.18 -4.91
N LEU A 88 11.10 -5.41 -5.35
CA LEU A 88 12.16 -5.94 -6.21
C LEU A 88 13.18 -6.80 -5.44
N PHE A 89 13.28 -6.62 -4.12
CA PHE A 89 14.23 -7.33 -3.26
C PHE A 89 13.60 -8.51 -2.49
N ILE A 90 12.29 -8.68 -2.59
CA ILE A 90 11.49 -9.73 -1.93
C ILE A 90 11.08 -10.77 -2.96
#